data_AF-A0A820UXX6-F1
#
_entry.id   AF-A0A820UXX6-F1
#
_cell.length_a   1.000
_cell.length_b   1.000
_cell.length_c   1.000
_cell.angle_alpha   90.00
_cell.angle_beta   90.00
_cell.angle_gamma   90.00
#
_symmetry.space_group_name_H-M   'P 1'
#
loop_
_entity.id
_entity.type
_entity.pdbx_description
1 polymer ?
#
loop_
_entity_poly.entity_id
_entity_poly.type
_entity_poly.pdbx_seq_one_letter_code
_entity_poly.pdbx_strand_id
1 'polypeptide(L)'
;MLTPTIKEIRTMMMHENIPDSYYTKAIINACLLHGHNHTISWEIADFNRANYPINFNINILYQMESIIKNKANVLNINYDTLLELMLNKIDSNEIEHDSIKTFFGNRSHNNGEDITIDPTTTTTATTTTTTTTTTATTTTTTTTTTTTTTTTTTTTTTTTLAPEVDHEWEDLVLGGPTAVNYLALFMVHASRKDQVLTPSDNYTIKYIQNVQSLRSVLMQISSAMQTAFQVAHEDLIRIRSSMDQILEHIKAGLLLIQTAPNNLLSKLLPYTLHNVERAANEGSAISKPTLERFVSVGLLVEELATLLLSTPSSSEENADYLMEASSYANDIKIKWDLLVKLFKKFSDRANTTQTTINNSFIEPINQAQKKNGFNSKSDRSNYLNKLIPTTIAIDQSSHLLDMMARTYTDVSNDHMIDQINQNKAYLDITIESARAKSQRQLWQNLLSQLINVARLAQERNNQFSETNSNRHAEYATYLDVVLGA
;
A
#
# COMPACT_ATOMS: atom_id res chain seq x y z
N MET A 1 -19.83 13.61 23.08
CA MET A 1 -19.27 12.36 23.64
C MET A 1 -17.80 12.15 23.29
N LEU A 2 -17.35 12.49 22.08
CA LEU A 2 -15.95 12.34 21.65
C LEU A 2 -15.01 13.46 22.15
N THR A 3 -15.55 14.67 22.36
CA THR A 3 -14.77 15.84 22.81
C THR A 3 -14.00 15.63 24.12
N PRO A 4 -14.56 15.03 25.19
CA PRO A 4 -13.81 14.73 26.41
C PRO A 4 -12.63 13.78 26.17
N THR A 5 -12.79 12.77 25.31
CA THR A 5 -11.73 11.79 24.99
C THR A 5 -10.63 12.42 24.16
N ILE A 6 -10.98 13.23 23.16
CA ILE A 6 -10.01 14.02 22.39
C ILE A 6 -9.25 14.97 23.32
N LYS A 7 -9.94 15.60 24.28
CA LYS A 7 -9.31 16.47 25.28
C LYS A 7 -8.36 15.70 26.20
N GLU A 8 -8.72 14.49 26.60
CA GLU A 8 -7.88 13.61 27.43
C GLU A 8 -6.60 13.20 26.68
N ILE A 9 -6.73 12.80 25.42
CA ILE A 9 -5.58 12.48 24.55
C ILE A 9 -4.69 13.72 24.37
N ARG A 10 -5.28 14.89 24.08
CA ARG A 10 -4.51 16.15 23.96
C ARG A 10 -3.83 16.55 25.25
N THR A 11 -4.50 16.35 26.38
CA THR A 11 -3.91 16.62 27.70
C THR A 11 -2.70 15.74 27.90
N MET A 12 -2.80 14.44 27.60
CA MET A 12 -1.67 13.53 27.69
C MET A 12 -0.54 13.92 26.73
N MET A 13 -0.85 14.26 25.47
CA MET A 13 0.12 14.78 24.50
C MET A 13 0.88 16.00 25.03
N MET A 14 0.19 16.95 25.67
CA MET A 14 0.82 18.11 26.27
C MET A 14 1.77 17.75 27.42
N HIS A 15 1.44 16.73 28.23
CA HIS A 15 2.33 16.26 29.30
C HIS A 15 3.62 15.64 28.73
N GLU A 16 3.53 15.02 27.57
CA GLU A 16 4.67 14.44 26.84
C GLU A 16 5.39 15.45 25.91
N ASN A 17 5.08 16.75 26.03
CA ASN A 17 5.62 17.82 25.19
C ASN A 17 5.36 17.64 23.67
N ILE A 18 4.25 17.00 23.30
CA ILE A 18 3.80 16.86 21.91
C ILE A 18 2.83 18.02 21.60
N PRO A 19 3.13 18.92 20.63
CA PRO A 19 2.29 20.07 20.31
C PRO A 19 0.86 19.71 19.88
N ASP A 20 -0.09 20.63 20.07
CA ASP A 20 -1.54 20.34 20.02
C ASP A 20 -2.17 20.23 18.60
N SER A 21 -3.34 19.60 18.57
CA SER A 21 -4.39 19.41 17.54
C SER A 21 -4.02 18.66 16.25
N TYR A 22 -2.89 18.97 15.63
CA TYR A 22 -2.54 18.42 14.32
C TYR A 22 -2.00 16.99 14.40
N TYR A 23 -1.34 16.64 15.50
CA TYR A 23 -0.82 15.28 15.71
C TYR A 23 -1.85 14.31 16.29
N THR A 24 -2.96 14.81 16.86
CA THR A 24 -4.02 13.94 17.40
C THR A 24 -4.62 13.06 16.29
N LYS A 25 -4.78 13.59 15.08
CA LYS A 25 -5.22 12.82 13.91
C LYS A 25 -4.20 11.74 13.53
N ALA A 26 -2.92 12.10 13.46
CA ALA A 26 -1.84 11.18 13.12
C ALA A 26 -1.70 10.02 14.12
N ILE A 27 -1.86 10.34 15.39
CA ILE A 27 -1.84 9.37 16.48
C ILE A 27 -3.04 8.42 16.41
N ILE A 28 -4.25 8.94 16.18
CA ILE A 28 -5.45 8.11 16.03
C ILE A 28 -5.33 7.20 14.80
N ASN A 29 -4.75 7.71 13.72
CA ASN A 29 -4.41 6.93 12.53
C ASN A 29 -3.41 5.80 12.84
N ALA A 30 -2.36 6.09 13.62
CA ALA A 30 -1.41 5.07 14.07
C ALA A 30 -2.07 4.01 14.97
N CYS A 31 -3.02 4.41 15.84
CA CYS A 31 -3.82 3.49 16.65
C CYS A 31 -4.72 2.57 15.81
N LEU A 32 -5.29 3.07 14.70
CA LEU A 32 -6.05 2.25 13.74
C LEU A 32 -5.16 1.22 13.06
N LEU A 33 -4.02 1.65 12.52
CA LEU A 33 -3.06 0.76 11.86
C LEU A 33 -2.56 -0.34 12.82
N HIS A 34 -2.22 0.03 14.06
CA HIS A 34 -1.83 -0.93 15.08
C HIS A 34 -2.95 -1.93 15.42
N GLY A 35 -4.21 -1.46 15.52
CA GLY A 35 -5.37 -2.32 15.75
C GLY A 35 -5.58 -3.37 14.65
N HIS A 36 -5.13 -3.09 13.43
CA HIS A 36 -5.19 -4.00 12.28
C HIS A 36 -3.92 -4.89 12.15
N ASN A 37 -3.08 -4.96 13.18
CA ASN A 37 -1.81 -5.70 13.20
C ASN A 37 -0.70 -5.16 12.27
N HIS A 38 -0.79 -3.91 11.80
CA HIS A 38 0.33 -3.31 11.07
C HIS A 38 1.48 -2.94 12.03
N THR A 39 2.72 -3.11 11.55
CA THR A 39 3.91 -2.70 12.31
C THR A 39 4.12 -1.20 12.16
N ILE A 40 3.92 -0.47 13.25
CA ILE A 40 3.90 1.01 13.35
C ILE A 40 5.24 1.67 13.73
N SER A 41 6.31 0.86 13.85
CA SER A 41 7.60 1.32 14.38
C SER A 41 8.31 2.32 13.47
N TRP A 42 8.08 2.25 12.16
CA TRP A 42 8.68 3.16 11.19
C TRP A 42 7.95 4.49 11.12
N GLU A 43 6.63 4.51 11.30
CA GLU A 43 5.80 5.71 11.36
C GLU A 43 6.15 6.57 12.57
N ILE A 44 6.49 5.95 13.71
CA ILE A 44 6.97 6.66 14.90
C ILE A 44 8.33 7.32 14.64
N ALA A 45 9.24 6.60 13.97
CA ALA A 45 10.56 7.13 13.62
C ALA A 45 10.46 8.30 12.63
N ASP A 46 9.59 8.17 11.62
CA ASP A 46 9.35 9.21 10.62
C ASP A 46 8.64 10.42 11.24
N PHE A 47 7.69 10.20 12.15
CA PHE A 47 7.03 11.26 12.91
C PHE A 47 8.03 12.07 13.75
N ASN A 48 8.93 11.40 14.48
CA ASN A 48 9.95 12.09 15.28
C ASN A 48 10.93 12.87 14.40
N ARG A 49 11.32 12.29 13.25
CA ARG A 49 12.23 12.94 12.31
C ARG A 49 11.62 14.23 11.75
N ALA A 50 10.34 14.19 11.38
CA ALA A 50 9.63 15.35 10.83
C ALA A 50 9.35 16.45 11.87
N ASN A 51 9.40 16.14 13.18
CA ASN A 51 8.92 17.04 14.21
C ASN A 51 9.89 17.17 15.40
N TYR A 52 11.20 17.15 15.15
CA TYR A 52 12.21 17.42 16.19
C TYR A 52 11.95 18.76 16.89
N PRO A 53 12.04 18.86 18.24
CA PRO A 53 12.56 17.87 19.19
C PRO A 53 11.50 16.97 19.86
N ILE A 54 10.37 16.67 19.21
CA ILE A 54 9.36 15.77 19.79
C ILE A 54 9.94 14.35 19.94
N ASN A 55 9.78 13.76 21.12
CA ASN A 55 10.17 12.38 21.43
C ASN A 55 8.93 11.48 21.54
N PHE A 56 8.18 11.33 20.44
CA PHE A 56 7.05 10.41 20.37
C PHE A 56 7.57 8.97 20.37
N ASN A 57 7.19 8.16 21.34
CA ASN A 57 7.66 6.77 21.41
C ASN A 57 6.49 5.80 21.53
N ILE A 58 6.78 4.51 21.34
CA ILE A 58 5.77 3.45 21.34
C ILE A 58 4.97 3.38 22.66
N ASN A 59 5.57 3.75 23.80
CA ASN A 59 4.87 3.77 25.09
C ASN A 59 3.82 4.88 25.15
N ILE A 60 4.10 6.03 24.52
CA ILE A 60 3.12 7.12 24.42
C ILE A 60 1.93 6.66 23.58
N LEU A 61 2.18 5.98 22.45
CA LEU A 61 1.11 5.43 21.64
C LEU A 61 0.28 4.38 22.40
N TYR A 62 0.92 3.47 23.15
CA TYR A 62 0.19 2.50 23.98
C TYR A 62 -0.66 3.15 25.08
N GLN A 63 -0.19 4.24 25.66
CA GLN A 63 -0.99 5.02 26.62
C GLN A 63 -2.22 5.63 25.95
N MET A 64 -2.08 6.17 24.73
CA MET A 64 -3.20 6.71 23.95
C MET A 64 -4.20 5.63 23.58
N GLU A 65 -3.70 4.51 23.07
CA GLU A 65 -4.50 3.34 22.73
C GLU A 65 -5.25 2.82 23.96
N SER A 66 -4.62 2.80 25.14
CA SER A 66 -5.29 2.42 26.39
C SER A 66 -6.43 3.38 26.75
N ILE A 67 -6.23 4.70 26.63
CA ILE A 67 -7.29 5.70 26.84
C ILE A 67 -8.46 5.45 25.88
N ILE A 68 -8.17 5.20 24.60
CA ILE A 68 -9.20 4.98 23.58
C ILE A 68 -9.94 3.66 23.83
N LYS A 69 -9.23 2.56 24.14
CA LYS A 69 -9.81 1.25 24.49
C LYS A 69 -10.71 1.34 25.71
N ASN A 70 -10.25 2.02 26.77
CA ASN A 70 -11.06 2.25 27.97
C ASN A 70 -12.33 3.03 27.63
N LYS A 71 -12.23 4.03 26.76
CA LYS A 71 -13.39 4.80 26.34
C LYS A 71 -14.37 3.98 25.50
N ALA A 72 -13.87 3.17 24.57
CA ALA A 72 -14.67 2.26 23.75
C ALA A 72 -15.51 1.34 24.65
N ASN A 73 -14.86 0.74 25.67
CA ASN A 73 -15.51 -0.10 26.65
C ASN A 73 -16.60 0.64 27.45
N VAL A 74 -16.31 1.84 27.97
CA VAL A 74 -17.29 2.64 28.73
C VAL A 74 -18.51 3.03 27.88
N LEU A 75 -18.30 3.31 26.60
CA LEU A 75 -19.38 3.68 25.68
C LEU A 75 -20.10 2.47 25.09
N ASN A 76 -19.59 1.25 25.31
CA ASN A 76 -20.05 0.03 24.65
C ASN A 76 -20.04 0.17 23.10
N ILE A 77 -18.95 0.73 22.58
CA ILE A 77 -18.71 0.92 21.14
C ILE A 77 -17.48 0.09 20.75
N ASN A 78 -17.49 -0.50 19.54
CA ASN A 78 -16.32 -1.17 19.00
C ASN A 78 -15.12 -0.19 18.88
N TYR A 79 -13.92 -0.66 19.18
CA TYR A 79 -12.70 0.17 19.21
C TYR A 79 -12.42 0.88 17.88
N ASP A 80 -12.56 0.17 16.76
CA ASP A 80 -12.32 0.72 15.41
C ASP A 80 -13.40 1.75 15.06
N THR A 81 -14.65 1.46 15.39
CA THR A 81 -15.75 2.42 15.24
C THR A 81 -15.52 3.70 16.05
N LEU A 82 -14.99 3.59 17.28
CA LEU A 82 -14.65 4.76 18.08
C LEU A 82 -13.53 5.58 17.44
N LEU A 83 -12.49 4.93 16.92
CA LEU A 83 -11.39 5.59 16.23
C LEU A 83 -11.88 6.33 14.98
N GLU A 84 -12.71 5.70 14.15
CA GLU A 84 -13.33 6.33 12.97
C GLU A 84 -14.19 7.54 13.34
N LEU A 85 -15.02 7.41 14.37
CA LEU A 85 -15.83 8.52 14.88
C LEU A 85 -14.96 9.68 15.38
N MET A 86 -13.84 9.37 16.05
CA MET A 86 -12.87 10.36 16.50
C MET A 86 -12.18 11.07 15.33
N LEU A 87 -11.81 10.36 14.27
CA LEU A 87 -11.26 10.95 13.05
C LEU A 87 -12.26 11.90 12.37
N ASN A 88 -13.48 11.42 12.14
CA ASN A 88 -14.55 12.24 11.55
C ASN A 88 -14.81 13.52 12.36
N LYS A 89 -14.74 13.43 13.70
CA LYS A 89 -14.89 14.59 14.57
C LYS A 89 -13.72 15.56 14.47
N ILE A 90 -12.49 15.08 14.33
CA ILE A 90 -11.31 15.92 14.15
C ILE A 90 -11.40 16.66 12.81
N ASP A 91 -11.74 15.95 11.73
CA ASP A 91 -11.89 16.53 10.39
C ASP A 91 -13.00 17.60 10.37
N SER A 92 -14.13 17.33 11.01
CA SER A 92 -15.22 18.32 11.15
C SER A 92 -14.78 19.58 11.90
N ASN A 93 -13.98 19.42 12.96
CA ASN A 93 -13.48 20.56 13.75
C ASN A 93 -12.41 21.36 12.99
N GLU A 94 -11.62 20.71 12.13
CA GLU A 94 -10.60 21.38 11.29
C GLU A 94 -11.28 22.25 10.22
N ILE A 95 -12.34 21.74 9.58
CA ILE A 95 -13.18 22.49 8.64
C ILE A 95 -13.85 23.71 9.32
N GLU A 96 -14.39 23.54 10.52
CA GLU A 96 -14.97 24.65 11.29
C GLU A 96 -13.91 25.70 11.64
N HIS A 97 -12.72 25.27 12.09
CA HIS A 97 -11.64 26.17 12.48
C HIS A 97 -11.06 26.96 11.29
N ASP A 98 -10.91 26.32 10.13
CA ASP A 98 -10.46 26.98 8.90
C ASP A 98 -11.52 27.92 8.31
N SER A 99 -12.81 27.57 8.45
CA SER A 99 -13.93 28.46 8.10
C SER A 99 -13.95 29.71 8.98
N ILE A 100 -13.69 29.55 10.28
CA ILE A 100 -13.58 30.65 11.25
C ILE A 100 -12.36 31.53 10.94
N LYS A 101 -11.19 30.94 10.66
CA LYS A 101 -9.99 31.68 10.24
C LYS A 101 -10.21 32.47 8.97
N THR A 102 -10.90 31.89 7.98
CA THR A 102 -11.24 32.57 6.72
C THR A 102 -12.22 33.71 6.96
N PHE A 103 -13.21 33.52 7.83
CA PHE A 103 -14.17 34.55 8.22
C PHE A 103 -13.50 35.75 8.91
N PHE A 104 -12.52 35.50 9.80
CA PHE A 104 -11.76 36.56 10.47
C PHE A 104 -10.67 37.18 9.58
N GLY A 105 -10.01 36.39 8.73
CA GLY A 105 -9.02 36.87 7.76
C GLY A 105 -9.62 37.84 6.73
N ASN A 106 -10.86 37.60 6.30
CA ASN A 106 -11.58 38.48 5.37
C ASN A 106 -12.09 39.80 6.02
N ARG A 107 -12.08 39.93 7.34
CA ARG A 107 -12.40 41.20 8.02
C ARG A 107 -11.21 42.16 8.13
N SER A 108 -9.98 41.69 7.92
CA SER A 108 -8.77 42.50 8.05
C SER A 108 -8.46 43.40 6.84
N HIS A 109 -9.36 43.50 5.86
CA HIS A 109 -9.18 44.33 4.66
C HIS A 109 -10.24 45.40 4.44
N ASN A 110 -11.16 45.62 5.39
CA ASN A 110 -12.11 46.73 5.31
C ASN A 110 -11.88 47.74 6.45
N ASN A 111 -11.23 48.84 6.06
CA ASN A 111 -11.25 50.21 6.59
C ASN A 111 -11.35 50.44 8.11
N GLY A 112 -10.34 51.15 8.60
CA GLY A 112 -10.20 51.56 9.99
C GLY A 112 -11.36 52.40 10.51
N GLU A 113 -11.86 51.98 11.66
CA GLU A 113 -12.39 52.86 12.69
C GLU A 113 -11.90 52.31 14.03
N ASP A 114 -11.26 53.21 14.78
CA ASP A 114 -10.54 52.97 16.02
C ASP A 114 -11.55 52.76 17.16
N ILE A 115 -11.62 51.55 17.71
CA ILE A 115 -12.39 51.25 18.92
C ILE A 115 -11.41 50.86 20.02
N THR A 116 -11.16 51.81 20.91
CA THR A 116 -10.42 51.64 22.15
C THR A 116 -11.31 50.90 23.16
N ILE A 117 -10.84 49.74 23.66
CA ILE A 117 -11.50 49.01 24.76
C ILE A 117 -10.50 48.83 25.90
N ASP A 118 -10.94 49.27 27.09
CA ASP A 118 -10.26 49.34 28.38
C ASP A 118 -10.10 47.94 29.03
N PRO A 119 -8.94 47.57 29.62
CA PRO A 119 -8.73 46.25 30.20
C PRO A 119 -8.83 46.28 31.74
N THR A 120 -9.96 45.82 32.29
CA THR A 120 -10.02 45.36 33.68
C THR A 120 -10.95 44.18 33.83
N THR A 121 -10.38 42.98 34.00
CA THR A 121 -11.04 41.92 34.78
C THR A 121 -10.02 40.98 35.41
N THR A 122 -10.20 40.82 36.72
CA THR A 122 -9.39 40.13 37.73
C THR A 122 -9.45 38.61 37.60
N THR A 123 -8.28 37.96 37.72
CA THR A 123 -8.15 36.48 37.73
C THR A 123 -8.13 35.96 39.17
N THR A 124 -9.06 35.07 39.52
CA THR A 124 -9.09 34.35 40.80
C THR A 124 -8.30 33.04 40.69
N ALA A 125 -7.26 32.89 41.49
CA ALA A 125 -6.45 31.67 41.59
C ALA A 125 -7.21 30.57 42.36
N THR A 126 -7.27 29.37 41.78
CA THR A 126 -7.80 28.16 42.44
C THR A 126 -6.63 27.21 42.71
N THR A 127 -6.40 26.90 43.99
CA THR A 127 -5.35 26.01 44.46
C THR A 127 -5.76 24.54 44.23
N THR A 128 -4.92 23.76 43.54
CA THR A 128 -5.12 22.31 43.35
C THR A 128 -4.18 21.54 44.28
N THR A 129 -4.75 20.62 45.06
CA THR A 129 -4.04 19.75 46.00
C THR A 129 -3.52 18.50 45.26
N THR A 130 -2.22 18.22 45.37
CA THR A 130 -1.57 17.03 44.82
C THR A 130 -1.67 15.86 45.83
N THR A 131 -2.21 14.73 45.41
CA THR A 131 -2.19 13.47 46.18
C THR A 131 -1.22 12.50 45.52
N THR A 132 -0.16 12.14 46.24
CA THR A 132 0.87 11.20 45.81
C THR A 132 0.46 9.78 46.20
N THR A 133 0.25 8.90 45.22
CA THR A 133 -0.03 7.47 45.44
C THR A 133 1.19 6.65 45.03
N THR A 134 1.76 5.92 45.99
CA THR A 134 2.93 5.05 45.79
C THR A 134 2.45 3.64 45.38
N THR A 135 2.83 3.17 44.19
CA THR A 135 2.55 1.81 43.71
C THR A 135 3.80 0.95 43.81
N ALA A 136 3.68 -0.22 44.46
CA ALA A 136 4.75 -1.20 44.62
C ALA A 136 4.90 -2.06 43.35
N THR A 137 6.14 -2.22 42.89
CA THR A 137 6.52 -3.03 41.73
C THR A 137 6.73 -4.49 42.15
N THR A 138 5.96 -5.41 41.57
CA THR A 138 6.17 -6.87 41.72
C THR A 138 6.82 -7.40 40.44
N THR A 139 8.04 -7.91 40.56
CA THR A 139 8.78 -8.54 39.46
C THR A 139 8.39 -10.01 39.35
N THR A 140 7.85 -10.44 38.21
CA THR A 140 7.60 -11.86 37.90
C THR A 140 8.53 -12.31 36.78
N THR A 141 9.38 -13.30 37.07
CA THR A 141 10.31 -13.92 36.12
C THR A 141 9.62 -15.11 35.45
N THR A 142 9.49 -15.10 34.12
CA THR A 142 8.97 -16.22 33.33
C THR A 142 10.12 -16.89 32.57
N THR A 143 10.43 -18.13 32.91
CA THR A 143 11.40 -18.98 32.19
C THR A 143 10.68 -19.69 31.05
N THR A 144 11.13 -19.49 29.81
CA THR A 144 10.59 -20.17 28.62
C THR A 144 11.49 -21.35 28.26
N THR A 145 10.95 -22.57 28.29
CA THR A 145 11.64 -23.80 27.89
C THR A 145 11.27 -24.14 26.45
N THR A 146 12.23 -24.12 25.53
CA THR A 146 12.03 -24.52 24.13
C THR A 146 12.23 -26.03 23.99
N THR A 147 11.18 -26.76 23.60
CA THR A 147 11.25 -28.19 23.27
C THR A 147 11.21 -28.36 21.75
N THR A 148 12.33 -28.77 21.15
CA THR A 148 12.43 -29.09 19.73
C THR A 148 11.95 -30.52 19.50
N THR A 149 10.89 -30.71 18.71
CA THR A 149 10.46 -32.04 18.25
C THR A 149 10.75 -32.15 16.76
N THR A 150 11.63 -33.07 16.39
CA THR A 150 11.99 -33.38 15.00
C THR A 150 11.00 -34.40 14.45
N THR A 151 10.18 -34.01 13.48
CA THR A 151 9.32 -34.92 12.72
C THR A 151 9.91 -35.12 11.33
N THR A 152 10.28 -36.36 11.02
CA THR A 152 10.79 -36.77 9.71
C THR A 152 9.62 -36.97 8.76
N THR A 153 9.52 -36.16 7.70
CA THR A 153 8.48 -36.27 6.66
C THR A 153 9.07 -36.93 5.41
N THR A 154 8.44 -38.02 4.96
CA THR A 154 8.74 -38.74 3.72
C THR A 154 8.10 -38.01 2.53
N THR A 155 8.92 -37.64 1.55
CA THR A 155 8.52 -36.85 0.37
C THR A 155 7.70 -37.68 -0.63
N THR A 156 6.45 -37.28 -0.88
CA THR A 156 5.70 -37.66 -2.09
C THR A 156 5.34 -36.36 -2.81
N THR A 157 5.96 -36.11 -3.96
CA THR A 157 5.75 -34.94 -4.83
C THR A 157 4.33 -34.93 -5.38
N THR A 158 3.48 -34.08 -4.79
CA THR A 158 2.19 -33.68 -5.37
C THR A 158 2.25 -32.16 -5.53
N THR A 159 2.22 -31.70 -6.78
CA THR A 159 2.25 -30.27 -7.13
C THR A 159 0.87 -29.64 -6.92
N THR A 160 0.39 -29.65 -5.68
CA THR A 160 -0.67 -28.75 -5.23
C THR A 160 0.00 -27.44 -4.85
N LEU A 161 -0.35 -26.34 -5.53
CA LEU A 161 -0.07 -25.00 -5.02
C LEU A 161 -0.56 -24.98 -3.56
N ALA A 162 0.38 -24.85 -2.62
CA ALA A 162 0.01 -24.62 -1.24
C ALA A 162 -0.86 -23.34 -1.22
N PRO A 163 -1.86 -23.25 -0.34
CA PRO A 163 -2.51 -21.97 -0.07
C PRO A 163 -1.46 -21.07 0.56
N GLU A 164 -0.67 -20.40 -0.29
CA GLU A 164 0.20 -19.33 0.15
C GLU A 164 -0.73 -18.25 0.65
N VAL A 165 -0.66 -18.00 1.95
CA VAL A 165 -1.33 -16.91 2.64
C VAL A 165 -0.63 -15.64 2.14
N ASP A 166 -0.99 -15.21 0.93
CA ASP A 166 -0.32 -14.15 0.18
C ASP A 166 -0.73 -12.76 0.72
N HIS A 167 -0.95 -12.61 2.04
CA HIS A 167 -1.25 -11.33 2.69
C HIS A 167 -0.14 -10.29 2.47
N GLU A 168 1.06 -10.75 2.11
CA GLU A 168 2.21 -9.88 1.90
C GLU A 168 1.97 -8.81 0.82
N TRP A 169 1.07 -8.98 -0.15
CA TRP A 169 0.86 -7.96 -1.19
C TRP A 169 0.12 -6.72 -0.67
N GLU A 170 -0.67 -6.86 0.39
CA GLU A 170 -1.54 -5.81 0.95
C GLU A 170 -0.70 -4.63 1.46
N ASP A 171 0.38 -4.92 2.19
CA ASP A 171 1.31 -3.89 2.67
C ASP A 171 2.15 -3.29 1.54
N LEU A 172 2.45 -4.06 0.49
CA LEU A 172 3.30 -3.59 -0.62
C LEU A 172 2.61 -2.50 -1.45
N VAL A 173 1.28 -2.53 -1.56
CA VAL A 173 0.52 -1.51 -2.32
C VAL A 173 0.62 -0.11 -1.69
N LEU A 174 0.89 -0.03 -0.38
CA LEU A 174 1.14 1.23 0.33
C LEU A 174 2.41 1.94 -0.15
N GLY A 175 3.35 1.22 -0.77
CA GLY A 175 4.59 1.77 -1.29
C GLY A 175 4.37 2.91 -2.29
N GLY A 176 3.31 2.82 -3.10
CA GLY A 176 3.00 3.81 -4.14
C GLY A 176 2.68 5.20 -3.60
N PRO A 177 1.58 5.37 -2.87
CA PRO A 177 1.21 6.66 -2.27
C PRO A 177 2.33 7.22 -1.38
N THR A 178 3.02 6.36 -0.63
CA THR A 178 4.12 6.81 0.26
C THR A 178 5.31 7.35 -0.54
N ALA A 179 5.73 6.67 -1.61
CA ALA A 179 6.82 7.14 -2.46
C ALA A 179 6.49 8.48 -3.15
N VAL A 180 5.24 8.63 -3.62
CA VAL A 180 4.75 9.89 -4.19
C VAL A 180 4.77 11.03 -3.17
N ASN A 181 4.38 10.75 -1.93
CA ASN A 181 4.41 11.75 -0.86
C ASN A 181 5.84 12.14 -0.46
N TYR A 182 6.76 11.17 -0.34
CA TYR A 182 8.16 11.49 -0.05
C TYR A 182 8.82 12.29 -1.17
N LEU A 183 8.50 11.99 -2.43
CA LEU A 183 8.94 12.82 -3.56
C LEU A 183 8.40 14.26 -3.44
N ALA A 184 7.14 14.43 -3.05
CA ALA A 184 6.55 15.76 -2.83
C ALA A 184 7.28 16.53 -1.73
N LEU A 185 7.51 15.89 -0.57
CA LEU A 185 8.26 16.49 0.54
C LEU A 185 9.67 16.87 0.11
N PHE A 186 10.32 16.03 -0.70
CA PHE A 186 11.64 16.32 -1.24
C PHE A 186 11.61 17.52 -2.19
N MET A 187 10.59 17.63 -3.06
CA MET A 187 10.42 18.80 -3.92
C MET A 187 10.20 20.09 -3.12
N VAL A 188 9.43 20.04 -2.02
CA VAL A 188 9.29 21.19 -1.11
C VAL A 188 10.64 21.55 -0.49
N HIS A 189 11.43 20.57 -0.05
CA HIS A 189 12.77 20.82 0.48
C HIS A 189 13.70 21.45 -0.58
N ALA A 190 13.71 20.90 -1.80
CA ALA A 190 14.50 21.39 -2.93
C ALA A 190 14.08 22.78 -3.45
N SER A 191 12.88 23.24 -3.09
CA SER A 191 12.42 24.61 -3.38
C SER A 191 13.19 25.69 -2.61
N ARG A 192 13.92 25.34 -1.54
CA ARG A 192 14.74 26.30 -0.76
C ARG A 192 15.98 26.75 -1.53
N LYS A 193 16.66 25.80 -2.18
CA LYS A 193 17.93 26.04 -2.89
C LYS A 193 18.13 24.96 -3.93
N ASP A 194 18.56 25.34 -5.12
CA ASP A 194 19.02 24.35 -6.11
C ASP A 194 20.48 23.99 -5.83
N GLN A 195 20.80 22.70 -5.93
CA GLN A 195 22.13 22.17 -5.61
C GLN A 195 22.74 21.50 -6.83
N VAL A 196 24.04 21.72 -7.02
CA VAL A 196 24.85 20.92 -7.94
C VAL A 196 25.24 19.65 -7.23
N LEU A 197 24.99 18.50 -7.85
CA LEU A 197 25.40 17.20 -7.36
C LEU A 197 26.75 16.85 -7.98
N THR A 198 27.71 16.48 -7.14
CA THR A 198 29.06 16.12 -7.58
C THR A 198 29.37 14.68 -7.20
N PRO A 199 29.67 13.80 -8.16
CA PRO A 199 30.09 12.43 -7.86
C PRO A 199 31.47 12.43 -7.17
N SER A 200 31.76 11.36 -6.43
CA SER A 200 33.13 11.08 -5.98
C SER A 200 34.05 10.72 -7.17
N ASP A 201 35.36 10.89 -7.01
CA ASP A 201 36.36 10.74 -8.09
C ASP A 201 36.28 9.40 -8.87
N ASN A 202 35.70 8.36 -8.26
CA ASN A 202 35.58 7.02 -8.86
C ASN A 202 34.15 6.63 -9.26
N TYR A 203 33.18 7.53 -9.13
CA TYR A 203 31.78 7.24 -9.43
C TYR A 203 31.39 7.72 -10.84
N THR A 204 30.94 6.78 -11.68
CA THR A 204 30.39 7.09 -13.01
C THR A 204 28.87 7.16 -12.94
N ILE A 205 28.31 8.33 -13.22
CA ILE A 205 26.87 8.55 -13.35
C ILE A 205 26.35 7.80 -14.58
N LYS A 206 25.29 7.02 -14.41
CA LYS A 206 24.70 6.15 -15.43
C LYS A 206 23.28 6.55 -15.83
N TYR A 207 22.45 6.98 -14.89
CA TYR A 207 21.01 7.11 -15.09
C TYR A 207 20.52 8.56 -15.03
N ILE A 208 21.10 9.38 -14.15
CA ILE A 208 20.78 10.79 -13.98
C ILE A 208 21.37 11.60 -15.14
N GLN A 209 20.52 12.43 -15.76
CA GLN A 209 20.89 13.18 -16.97
C GLN A 209 21.52 14.54 -16.67
N ASN A 210 21.08 15.21 -15.60
CA ASN A 210 21.53 16.57 -15.28
C ASN A 210 21.87 16.72 -13.79
N VAL A 211 23.14 16.50 -13.45
CA VAL A 211 23.63 16.68 -12.07
C VAL A 211 23.86 18.14 -11.67
N GLN A 212 23.72 19.10 -12.59
CA GLN A 212 23.92 20.52 -12.30
C GLN A 212 22.77 21.15 -11.51
N SER A 213 21.66 20.42 -11.34
CA SER A 213 20.45 20.92 -10.68
C SER A 213 19.69 19.77 -10.03
N LEU A 214 19.70 19.72 -8.70
CA LEU A 214 18.88 18.79 -7.91
C LEU A 214 17.40 18.89 -8.32
N ARG A 215 16.90 20.10 -8.60
CA ARG A 215 15.53 20.28 -9.10
C ARG A 215 15.30 19.56 -10.42
N SER A 216 16.26 19.64 -11.35
CA SER A 216 16.18 18.93 -12.64
C SER A 216 16.18 17.41 -12.45
N VAL A 217 16.98 16.89 -11.51
CA VAL A 217 16.98 15.46 -11.17
C VAL A 217 15.64 15.02 -10.57
N LEU A 218 15.05 15.82 -9.66
CA LEU A 218 13.74 15.51 -9.09
C LEU A 218 12.63 15.54 -10.15
N MET A 219 12.72 16.44 -11.14
CA MET A 219 11.81 16.44 -12.29
C MET A 219 11.99 15.20 -13.17
N GLN A 220 13.22 14.75 -13.40
CA GLN A 220 13.50 13.51 -14.12
C GLN A 220 12.87 12.30 -13.39
N ILE A 221 13.10 12.18 -12.08
CA ILE A 221 12.53 11.09 -11.26
C ILE A 221 11.01 11.15 -11.27
N SER A 222 10.42 12.33 -11.06
CA SER A 222 8.96 12.52 -11.11
C SER A 222 8.37 12.05 -12.45
N SER A 223 8.99 12.44 -13.57
CA SER A 223 8.55 12.01 -14.90
C SER A 223 8.69 10.50 -15.10
N ALA A 224 9.78 9.90 -14.60
CA ALA A 224 10.03 8.47 -14.72
C ALA A 224 9.02 7.66 -13.88
N MET A 225 8.77 8.07 -12.64
CA MET A 225 7.74 7.50 -11.77
C MET A 225 6.34 7.62 -12.37
N GLN A 226 5.98 8.80 -12.88
CA GLN A 226 4.70 9.01 -13.55
C GLN A 226 4.52 8.04 -14.73
N THR A 227 5.54 7.92 -15.57
CA THR A 227 5.52 7.00 -16.72
C THR A 227 5.35 5.55 -16.27
N ALA A 228 6.07 5.14 -15.22
CA ALA A 228 5.97 3.80 -14.67
C ALA A 228 4.54 3.51 -14.14
N PHE A 229 3.93 4.46 -13.42
CA PHE A 229 2.57 4.30 -12.91
C PHE A 229 1.52 4.25 -14.02
N GLN A 230 1.62 5.11 -15.04
CA GLN A 230 0.69 5.12 -16.17
C GLN A 230 0.74 3.81 -16.96
N VAL A 231 1.95 3.36 -17.31
CA VAL A 231 2.12 2.09 -18.02
C VAL A 231 1.60 0.94 -17.18
N ALA A 232 1.95 0.87 -15.90
CA ALA A 232 1.46 -0.17 -15.01
C ALA A 232 -0.06 -0.18 -14.88
N HIS A 233 -0.68 1.00 -14.83
CA HIS A 233 -2.13 1.14 -14.76
C HIS A 233 -2.80 0.50 -16.00
N GLU A 234 -2.36 0.87 -17.19
CA GLU A 234 -2.88 0.33 -18.46
C GLU A 234 -2.61 -1.17 -18.57
N ASP A 235 -1.39 -1.60 -18.25
CA ASP A 235 -0.96 -2.99 -18.35
C ASP A 235 -1.71 -3.89 -17.36
N LEU A 236 -1.99 -3.41 -16.15
CA LEU A 236 -2.78 -4.16 -15.17
C LEU A 236 -4.26 -4.23 -15.55
N ILE A 237 -4.83 -3.22 -16.22
CA ILE A 237 -6.17 -3.34 -16.83
C ILE A 237 -6.20 -4.47 -17.88
N ARG A 238 -5.16 -4.57 -18.71
CA ARG A 238 -5.05 -5.63 -19.72
C ARG A 238 -4.88 -7.01 -19.09
N ILE A 239 -4.07 -7.12 -18.04
CA ILE A 239 -3.91 -8.36 -17.26
C ILE A 239 -5.27 -8.78 -16.69
N ARG A 240 -6.03 -7.88 -16.07
CA ARG A 240 -7.37 -8.18 -15.55
C ARG A 240 -8.30 -8.70 -16.64
N SER A 241 -8.37 -8.01 -17.78
CA SER A 241 -9.18 -8.45 -18.91
C SER A 241 -8.78 -9.84 -19.41
N SER A 242 -7.49 -10.17 -19.39
CA SER A 242 -6.98 -11.48 -19.80
C SER A 242 -7.35 -12.56 -18.78
N MET A 243 -7.21 -12.27 -17.48
CA MET A 243 -7.54 -13.20 -16.39
C MET A 243 -9.04 -13.53 -16.34
N ASP A 244 -9.89 -12.53 -16.60
CA ASP A 244 -11.35 -12.75 -16.70
C ASP A 244 -11.71 -13.70 -17.86
N GLN A 245 -11.01 -13.60 -19.01
CA GLN A 245 -11.24 -14.46 -20.18
C GLN A 245 -10.75 -15.91 -20.01
N ILE A 246 -9.66 -16.13 -19.27
CA ILE A 246 -9.10 -17.48 -19.04
C ILE A 246 -10.16 -18.41 -18.50
N LEU A 247 -10.94 -17.95 -17.51
CA LEU A 247 -11.98 -18.75 -16.88
C LEU A 247 -13.08 -19.15 -17.86
N GLU A 248 -13.60 -18.20 -18.63
CA GLU A 248 -14.67 -18.48 -19.59
C GLU A 248 -14.23 -19.49 -20.63
N HIS A 249 -12.99 -19.36 -21.14
CA HIS A 249 -12.43 -20.28 -22.11
C HIS A 249 -12.16 -21.67 -21.51
N ILE A 250 -11.73 -21.77 -20.24
CA ILE A 250 -11.59 -23.06 -19.55
C ILE A 250 -12.94 -23.74 -19.38
N LYS A 251 -13.97 -23.03 -18.89
CA LYS A 251 -15.34 -23.57 -18.74
C LYS A 251 -15.87 -24.06 -20.08
N ALA A 252 -15.68 -23.29 -21.16
CA ALA A 252 -16.05 -23.70 -22.51
C ALA A 252 -15.30 -24.96 -22.97
N GLY A 253 -13.99 -25.05 -22.71
CA GLY A 253 -13.17 -26.21 -23.06
C GLY A 253 -13.63 -27.49 -22.35
N LEU A 254 -13.91 -27.40 -21.05
CA LEU A 254 -14.44 -28.51 -20.25
C LEU A 254 -15.82 -28.96 -20.75
N LEU A 255 -16.72 -28.01 -21.05
CA LEU A 255 -18.05 -28.30 -21.58
C LEU A 255 -17.97 -28.98 -22.96
N LEU A 256 -17.06 -28.55 -23.84
CA LEU A 256 -16.82 -29.19 -25.12
C LEU A 256 -16.36 -30.64 -24.93
N ILE A 257 -15.35 -30.89 -24.10
CA ILE A 257 -14.84 -32.25 -23.81
C ILE A 257 -15.96 -33.16 -23.33
N GLN A 258 -16.84 -32.65 -22.46
CA GLN A 258 -17.95 -33.40 -21.92
C GLN A 258 -19.01 -33.71 -22.98
N THR A 259 -19.53 -32.69 -23.64
CA THR A 259 -20.82 -32.77 -24.36
C THR A 259 -20.69 -32.85 -25.88
N ALA A 260 -19.60 -32.35 -26.46
CA ALA A 260 -19.51 -32.19 -27.91
C ALA A 260 -19.36 -33.56 -28.61
N PRO A 261 -20.07 -33.81 -29.72
CA PRO A 261 -19.80 -34.95 -30.59
C PRO A 261 -18.35 -34.95 -31.09
N ASN A 262 -17.74 -36.13 -31.29
CA ASN A 262 -16.30 -36.26 -31.62
C ASN A 262 -15.87 -35.43 -32.85
N ASN A 263 -16.74 -35.30 -33.86
CA ASN A 263 -16.49 -34.50 -35.06
C ASN A 263 -16.50 -32.99 -34.81
N LEU A 264 -17.25 -32.52 -33.81
CA LEU A 264 -17.28 -31.12 -33.41
C LEU A 264 -16.16 -30.81 -32.41
N LEU A 265 -15.92 -31.71 -31.47
CA LEU A 265 -14.86 -31.62 -30.47
C LEU A 265 -13.49 -31.40 -31.13
N SER A 266 -13.16 -32.20 -32.15
CA SER A 266 -11.88 -32.10 -32.86
C SER A 266 -11.68 -30.77 -33.60
N LYS A 267 -12.75 -30.04 -33.89
CA LYS A 267 -12.73 -28.73 -34.57
C LYS A 267 -12.72 -27.56 -33.59
N LEU A 268 -13.53 -27.62 -32.53
CA LEU A 268 -13.75 -26.48 -31.63
C LEU A 268 -12.80 -26.45 -30.43
N LEU A 269 -12.35 -27.62 -29.94
CA LEU A 269 -11.46 -27.67 -28.78
C LEU A 269 -10.12 -26.97 -29.02
N PRO A 270 -9.42 -27.18 -30.16
CA PRO A 270 -8.15 -26.48 -30.43
C PRO A 270 -8.30 -24.95 -30.40
N TYR A 271 -9.40 -24.42 -30.95
CA TYR A 271 -9.69 -22.99 -30.92
C TYR A 271 -9.86 -22.47 -29.48
N THR A 272 -10.59 -23.23 -28.66
CA THR A 272 -10.83 -22.85 -27.26
C THR A 272 -9.55 -22.87 -26.45
N LEU A 273 -8.72 -23.93 -26.59
CA LEU A 273 -7.43 -24.03 -25.92
C LEU A 273 -6.46 -22.93 -26.35
N HIS A 274 -6.46 -22.58 -27.64
CA HIS A 274 -5.63 -21.48 -28.14
C HIS A 274 -6.02 -20.14 -27.52
N ASN A 275 -7.31 -19.89 -27.26
CA ASN A 275 -7.73 -18.67 -26.58
C ASN A 275 -7.31 -18.64 -25.09
N VAL A 276 -7.35 -19.79 -24.40
CA VAL A 276 -6.80 -19.91 -23.03
C VAL A 276 -5.30 -19.60 -23.04
N GLU A 277 -4.55 -20.23 -23.94
CA GLU A 277 -3.10 -20.01 -24.11
C GLU A 277 -2.79 -18.54 -24.39
N ARG A 278 -3.51 -17.93 -25.33
CA ARG A 278 -3.31 -16.52 -25.72
C ARG A 278 -3.51 -15.58 -24.53
N ALA A 279 -4.61 -15.73 -23.79
CA ALA A 279 -4.90 -14.89 -22.62
C ALA A 279 -3.84 -15.06 -21.51
N ALA A 280 -3.39 -16.30 -21.27
CA ALA A 280 -2.33 -16.58 -20.32
C ALA A 280 -0.98 -15.98 -20.73
N ASN A 281 -0.65 -16.10 -22.02
CA ASN A 281 0.57 -15.55 -22.60
C ASN A 281 0.59 -14.02 -22.55
N GLU A 282 -0.55 -13.36 -22.75
CA GLU A 282 -0.65 -11.90 -22.66
C GLU A 282 -0.30 -11.37 -21.26
N GLY A 283 -0.88 -11.96 -20.21
CA GLY A 283 -0.59 -11.52 -18.83
C GLY A 283 0.89 -11.67 -18.45
N SER A 284 1.50 -12.80 -18.82
CA SER A 284 2.93 -13.06 -18.63
C SER A 284 3.80 -12.07 -19.41
N ALA A 285 3.51 -11.88 -20.70
CA ALA A 285 4.30 -11.02 -21.59
C ALA A 285 4.32 -9.55 -21.16
N ILE A 286 3.26 -9.06 -20.52
CA ILE A 286 3.12 -7.66 -20.08
C ILE A 286 3.72 -7.43 -18.68
N SER A 287 3.56 -8.39 -17.77
CA SER A 287 3.96 -8.21 -16.37
C SER A 287 5.47 -7.99 -16.17
N LYS A 288 6.32 -8.69 -16.93
CA LYS A 288 7.77 -8.56 -16.82
C LYS A 288 8.31 -7.20 -17.29
N PRO A 289 7.97 -6.70 -18.50
CA PRO A 289 8.34 -5.33 -18.89
C PRO A 289 7.84 -4.26 -17.91
N THR A 290 6.66 -4.46 -17.31
CA THR A 290 6.14 -3.56 -16.27
C THR A 290 7.09 -3.53 -15.06
N LEU A 291 7.47 -4.69 -14.52
CA LEU A 291 8.43 -4.79 -13.42
C LEU A 291 9.77 -4.12 -13.75
N GLU A 292 10.31 -4.34 -14.95
CA GLU A 292 11.59 -3.77 -15.38
C GLU A 292 11.58 -2.23 -15.39
N ARG A 293 10.41 -1.60 -15.63
CA ARG A 293 10.25 -0.14 -15.51
C ARG A 293 10.38 0.33 -14.07
N PHE A 294 9.79 -0.37 -13.10
CA PHE A 294 9.95 -0.03 -11.69
C PHE A 294 11.40 -0.21 -11.24
N VAL A 295 12.06 -1.29 -11.65
CA VAL A 295 13.49 -1.49 -11.38
C VAL A 295 14.32 -0.33 -11.93
N SER A 296 14.02 0.12 -13.16
CA SER A 296 14.73 1.25 -13.79
C SER A 296 14.57 2.56 -13.02
N VAL A 297 13.39 2.84 -12.47
CA VAL A 297 13.17 4.01 -11.60
C VAL A 297 13.90 3.86 -10.27
N GLY A 298 13.94 2.66 -9.70
CA GLY A 298 14.70 2.39 -8.47
C GLY A 298 16.18 2.71 -8.63
N LEU A 299 16.76 2.36 -9.77
CA LEU A 299 18.15 2.69 -10.11
C LEU A 299 18.41 4.21 -10.19
N LEU A 300 17.45 4.99 -10.71
CA LEU A 300 17.53 6.47 -10.71
C LEU A 300 17.54 7.04 -9.29
N VAL A 301 16.65 6.55 -8.42
CA VAL A 301 16.55 7.01 -7.03
C VAL A 301 17.79 6.62 -6.23
N GLU A 302 18.31 5.41 -6.44
CA GLU A 302 19.54 4.93 -5.79
C GLU A 302 20.77 5.75 -6.21
N GLU A 303 20.89 6.10 -7.49
CA GLU A 303 21.96 6.97 -7.95
C GLU A 303 21.84 8.37 -7.35
N LEU A 304 20.63 8.94 -7.23
CA LEU A 304 20.42 10.22 -6.56
C LEU A 304 20.87 10.16 -5.09
N ALA A 305 20.45 9.13 -4.34
CA ALA A 305 20.87 8.96 -2.95
C ALA A 305 22.40 8.89 -2.82
N THR A 306 23.06 8.18 -3.74
CA THR A 306 24.53 8.06 -3.77
C THR A 306 25.21 9.40 -4.06
N LEU A 307 24.67 10.19 -5.00
CA LEU A 307 25.19 11.50 -5.34
C LEU A 307 25.03 12.51 -4.20
N LEU A 308 23.89 12.50 -3.50
CA LEU A 308 23.65 13.38 -2.35
C LEU A 308 24.66 13.13 -1.23
N LEU A 309 24.98 11.87 -0.94
CA LEU A 309 25.97 11.48 0.07
C LEU A 309 27.42 11.80 -0.32
N SER A 310 27.72 11.86 -1.61
CA SER A 310 29.08 12.15 -2.11
C SER A 310 29.32 13.63 -2.42
N THR A 311 28.27 14.45 -2.47
CA THR A 311 28.39 15.89 -2.73
C THR A 311 29.00 16.58 -1.50
N PRO A 312 30.14 17.27 -1.63
CA PRO A 312 30.81 17.92 -0.51
C PRO A 312 30.00 19.15 -0.05
N SER A 313 29.92 19.33 1.26
CA SER A 313 29.33 20.52 1.86
C SER A 313 30.40 21.60 2.08
N SER A 314 30.12 22.82 1.62
CA SER A 314 31.01 23.98 1.85
C SER A 314 30.74 24.69 3.18
N SER A 315 29.65 24.36 3.86
CA SER A 315 29.23 24.90 5.16
C SER A 315 28.40 23.88 5.94
N GLU A 316 28.27 24.09 7.25
CA GLU A 316 27.41 23.27 8.14
C GLU A 316 25.94 23.31 7.71
N GLU A 317 25.40 24.50 7.42
CA GLU A 317 24.03 24.66 6.89
C GLU A 317 23.81 23.88 5.58
N ASN A 318 24.82 23.84 4.70
CA ASN A 318 24.74 23.07 3.47
C ASN A 318 24.87 21.56 3.72
N ALA A 319 25.55 21.15 4.79
CA ALA A 319 25.63 19.76 5.21
C ALA A 319 24.28 19.25 5.73
N ASP A 320 23.60 20.03 6.58
CA ASP A 320 22.27 19.70 7.11
C ASP A 320 21.23 19.58 5.99
N TYR A 321 21.27 20.52 5.04
CA TYR A 321 20.44 20.48 3.83
C TYR A 321 20.64 19.17 3.05
N LEU A 322 21.90 18.81 2.75
CA LEU A 322 22.22 17.60 1.97
C LEU A 322 21.87 16.33 2.74
N MET A 323 22.00 16.33 4.06
CA MET A 323 21.59 15.21 4.92
C MET A 323 20.07 15.00 4.87
N GLU A 324 19.28 16.07 5.00
CA GLU A 324 17.81 15.97 4.91
C GLU A 324 17.37 15.52 3.50
N ALA A 325 17.99 16.09 2.45
CA ALA A 325 17.77 15.67 1.07
C ALA A 325 18.09 14.17 0.86
N SER A 326 19.21 13.69 1.42
CA SER A 326 19.58 12.28 1.37
C SER A 326 18.60 11.38 2.12
N SER A 327 18.01 11.85 3.22
CA SER A 327 16.95 11.12 3.93
C SER A 327 15.75 10.91 3.01
N TYR A 328 15.24 11.98 2.37
CA TYR A 328 14.10 11.84 1.47
C TYR A 328 14.40 10.88 0.30
N ALA A 329 15.58 10.97 -0.32
CA ALA A 329 15.96 10.05 -1.38
C ALA A 329 15.95 8.58 -0.91
N ASN A 330 16.45 8.32 0.29
CA ASN A 330 16.44 6.99 0.89
C ASN A 330 15.03 6.52 1.27
N ASP A 331 14.19 7.40 1.81
CA ASP A 331 12.81 7.07 2.15
C ASP A 331 12.00 6.75 0.87
N ILE A 332 12.22 7.50 -0.22
CA ILE A 332 11.67 7.17 -1.55
C ILE A 332 12.17 5.80 -2.01
N LYS A 333 13.48 5.53 -1.91
CA LYS A 333 14.07 4.24 -2.31
C LYS A 333 13.40 3.08 -1.58
N ILE A 334 13.28 3.16 -0.25
CA ILE A 334 12.67 2.11 0.58
C ILE A 334 11.23 1.84 0.14
N LYS A 335 10.43 2.88 -0.08
CA LYS A 335 9.02 2.71 -0.48
C LYS A 335 8.89 2.25 -1.93
N TRP A 336 9.82 2.66 -2.81
CA TRP A 336 9.89 2.19 -4.18
C TRP A 336 10.26 0.71 -4.27
N ASP A 337 11.14 0.21 -3.40
CA ASP A 337 11.49 -1.21 -3.32
C ASP A 337 10.26 -2.07 -2.96
N LEU A 338 9.30 -1.55 -2.19
CA LEU A 338 8.03 -2.23 -1.94
C LEU A 338 7.21 -2.39 -3.22
N LEU A 339 7.16 -1.35 -4.07
CA LEU A 339 6.53 -1.44 -5.38
C LEU A 339 7.25 -2.44 -6.30
N VAL A 340 8.58 -2.45 -6.32
CA VAL A 340 9.35 -3.45 -7.08
C VAL A 340 8.99 -4.87 -6.63
N LYS A 341 8.87 -5.10 -5.31
CA LYS A 341 8.41 -6.40 -4.76
C LYS A 341 6.98 -6.74 -5.18
N LEU A 342 6.07 -5.76 -5.17
CA LEU A 342 4.68 -5.94 -5.64
C LEU A 342 4.64 -6.37 -7.10
N PHE A 343 5.35 -5.65 -7.98
CA PHE A 343 5.41 -5.96 -9.40
C PHE A 343 6.13 -7.27 -9.70
N LYS A 344 7.07 -7.67 -8.84
CA LYS A 344 7.66 -8.99 -8.90
C LYS A 344 6.62 -10.07 -8.58
N LYS A 345 5.81 -9.91 -7.52
CA LYS A 345 4.70 -10.83 -7.22
C LYS A 345 3.70 -10.92 -8.37
N PHE A 346 3.35 -9.80 -9.00
CA PHE A 346 2.52 -9.79 -10.21
C PHE A 346 3.13 -10.64 -11.34
N SER A 347 4.40 -10.40 -11.65
CA SER A 347 5.12 -11.12 -12.71
C SER A 347 5.25 -12.61 -12.42
N ASP A 348 5.66 -12.98 -11.20
CA ASP A 348 5.86 -14.38 -10.80
C ASP A 348 4.53 -15.14 -10.84
N ARG A 349 3.43 -14.52 -10.40
CA ARG A 349 2.10 -15.12 -10.45
C ARG A 349 1.57 -15.25 -11.87
N ALA A 350 1.73 -14.23 -12.73
CA ALA A 350 1.35 -14.32 -14.14
C ALA A 350 2.10 -15.46 -14.87
N ASN A 351 3.41 -15.57 -14.64
CA ASN A 351 4.24 -16.65 -15.19
C ASN A 351 3.82 -18.04 -14.67
N THR A 352 3.51 -18.13 -13.38
CA THR A 352 3.04 -19.39 -12.76
C THR A 352 1.71 -19.82 -13.36
N THR A 353 0.73 -18.90 -13.45
CA THR A 353 -0.57 -19.15 -14.08
C THR A 353 -0.40 -19.63 -15.53
N GLN A 354 0.44 -18.94 -16.33
CA GLN A 354 0.74 -19.33 -17.71
C GLN A 354 1.36 -20.73 -17.79
N THR A 355 2.34 -21.02 -16.94
CA THR A 355 3.03 -22.32 -16.92
C THR A 355 2.05 -23.45 -16.54
N THR A 356 1.19 -23.23 -15.54
CA THR A 356 0.16 -24.19 -15.15
C THR A 356 -0.85 -24.42 -16.28
N ILE A 357 -1.30 -23.37 -16.96
CA ILE A 357 -2.19 -23.48 -18.11
C ILE A 357 -1.53 -24.32 -19.21
N ASN A 358 -0.32 -23.98 -19.61
CA ASN A 358 0.33 -24.64 -20.75
C ASN A 358 0.67 -26.10 -20.44
N ASN A 359 1.33 -26.35 -19.31
CA ASN A 359 1.92 -27.65 -19.01
C ASN A 359 0.95 -28.60 -18.30
N SER A 360 0.03 -28.07 -17.48
CA SER A 360 -0.86 -28.88 -16.65
C SER A 360 -2.29 -28.95 -17.15
N PHE A 361 -2.70 -28.06 -18.08
CA PHE A 361 -4.04 -28.05 -18.66
C PHE A 361 -4.03 -28.33 -20.17
N ILE A 362 -3.39 -27.48 -20.97
CA ILE A 362 -3.43 -27.55 -22.44
C ILE A 362 -2.67 -28.76 -22.99
N GLU A 363 -1.42 -28.94 -22.58
CA GLU A 363 -0.60 -30.06 -23.08
C GLU A 363 -1.23 -31.42 -22.78
N PRO A 364 -1.68 -31.72 -21.55
CA PRO A 364 -2.38 -32.98 -21.27
C PRO A 364 -3.61 -33.18 -22.16
N ILE A 365 -4.41 -32.14 -22.40
CA ILE A 365 -5.62 -32.24 -23.23
C ILE A 365 -5.25 -32.58 -24.68
N ASN A 366 -4.24 -31.90 -25.23
CA ASN A 366 -3.73 -32.17 -26.56
C ASN A 366 -3.18 -33.60 -26.70
N GLN A 367 -2.47 -34.10 -25.67
CA GLN A 367 -1.98 -35.47 -25.65
C GLN A 367 -3.13 -36.49 -25.58
N ALA A 368 -4.16 -36.23 -24.77
CA ALA A 368 -5.34 -37.08 -24.69
C ALA A 368 -6.10 -37.11 -26.02
N GLN A 369 -6.29 -35.97 -26.68
CA GLN A 369 -6.93 -35.89 -27.99
C GLN A 369 -6.19 -36.73 -29.05
N LYS A 370 -4.86 -36.64 -29.09
CA LYS A 370 -4.02 -37.43 -30.03
C LYS A 370 -4.11 -38.94 -29.81
N LYS A 371 -4.36 -39.38 -28.58
CA LYS A 371 -4.52 -40.80 -28.21
C LYS A 371 -5.96 -41.28 -28.30
N ASN A 372 -6.86 -40.49 -28.88
CA ASN A 372 -8.30 -40.75 -28.91
C ASN A 372 -8.92 -40.92 -27.51
N GLY A 373 -8.39 -40.23 -26.51
CA GLY A 373 -8.80 -40.29 -25.10
C GLY A 373 -10.18 -39.70 -24.80
N PHE A 374 -10.93 -39.28 -25.82
CA PHE A 374 -12.29 -38.72 -25.71
C PHE A 374 -13.34 -39.54 -26.46
N ASN A 375 -13.05 -40.80 -26.79
CA ASN A 375 -13.91 -41.63 -27.65
C ASN A 375 -15.20 -42.09 -26.97
N SER A 376 -15.19 -42.31 -25.66
CA SER A 376 -16.36 -42.72 -24.90
C SER A 376 -16.73 -41.69 -23.83
N LYS A 377 -17.99 -41.74 -23.38
CA LYS A 377 -18.45 -40.91 -22.25
C LYS A 377 -17.64 -41.20 -20.97
N SER A 378 -17.32 -42.47 -20.71
CA SER A 378 -16.53 -42.87 -19.54
C SER A 378 -15.11 -42.32 -19.58
N ASP A 379 -14.44 -42.35 -20.75
CA ASP A 379 -13.09 -41.79 -20.89
C ASP A 379 -13.07 -40.29 -20.63
N ARG A 380 -14.07 -39.57 -21.16
CA ARG A 380 -14.24 -38.14 -20.95
C ARG A 380 -14.44 -37.81 -19.47
N SER A 381 -15.35 -38.50 -18.77
CA SER A 381 -15.58 -38.28 -17.34
C SER A 381 -14.33 -38.57 -16.50
N ASN A 382 -13.65 -39.69 -16.76
CA ASN A 382 -12.41 -40.04 -16.06
C ASN A 382 -11.29 -39.02 -16.29
N TYR A 383 -11.24 -38.43 -17.48
CA TYR A 383 -10.25 -37.43 -17.82
C TYR A 383 -10.57 -36.06 -17.19
N LEU A 384 -11.82 -35.62 -17.27
CA LEU A 384 -12.29 -34.41 -16.60
C LEU A 384 -12.00 -34.46 -15.10
N ASN A 385 -12.20 -35.63 -14.46
CA ASN A 385 -11.87 -35.85 -13.06
C ASN A 385 -10.41 -35.51 -12.70
N LYS A 386 -9.48 -35.73 -13.63
CA LYS A 386 -8.05 -35.43 -13.43
C LYS A 386 -7.70 -33.97 -13.68
N LEU A 387 -8.50 -33.23 -14.46
CA LEU A 387 -8.27 -31.82 -14.78
C LEU A 387 -8.85 -30.85 -13.75
N ILE A 388 -9.77 -31.30 -12.91
CA ILE A 388 -10.43 -30.46 -11.90
C ILE A 388 -9.44 -29.74 -10.99
N PRO A 389 -8.47 -30.43 -10.35
CA PRO A 389 -7.57 -29.75 -9.41
C PRO A 389 -6.75 -28.67 -10.12
N THR A 390 -6.33 -28.93 -11.37
CA THR A 390 -5.62 -27.96 -12.20
C THR A 390 -6.51 -26.76 -12.54
N THR A 391 -7.76 -27.00 -12.90
CA THR A 391 -8.72 -25.94 -13.23
C THR A 391 -8.94 -25.01 -12.03
N ILE A 392 -9.15 -25.59 -10.85
CA ILE A 392 -9.30 -24.84 -9.59
C ILE A 392 -8.04 -24.03 -9.30
N ALA A 393 -6.85 -24.61 -9.48
CA ALA A 393 -5.59 -23.91 -9.27
C ALA A 393 -5.40 -22.71 -10.22
N ILE A 394 -5.75 -22.87 -11.51
CA ILE A 394 -5.69 -21.78 -12.50
C ILE A 394 -6.69 -20.68 -12.14
N ASP A 395 -7.89 -21.07 -11.75
CA ASP A 395 -8.98 -20.19 -11.35
C ASP A 395 -8.59 -19.30 -10.16
N GLN A 396 -8.05 -19.92 -9.11
CA GLN A 396 -7.52 -19.25 -7.92
C GLN A 396 -6.42 -18.25 -8.27
N SER A 397 -5.43 -18.69 -9.05
CA SER A 397 -4.28 -17.86 -9.38
C SER A 397 -4.69 -16.67 -10.27
N SER A 398 -5.58 -16.91 -11.24
CA SER A 398 -6.10 -15.85 -12.12
C SER A 398 -6.92 -14.84 -11.34
N HIS A 399 -7.76 -15.30 -10.40
CA HIS A 399 -8.58 -14.42 -9.58
C HIS A 399 -7.75 -13.58 -8.60
N LEU A 400 -6.73 -14.15 -7.97
CA LEU A 400 -5.86 -13.38 -7.09
C LEU A 400 -5.09 -12.31 -7.87
N LEU A 401 -4.52 -12.69 -9.02
CA LEU A 401 -3.81 -11.76 -9.90
C LEU A 401 -4.71 -10.60 -10.33
N ASP A 402 -5.94 -10.91 -10.71
CA ASP A 402 -6.96 -9.95 -11.06
C ASP A 402 -7.34 -9.02 -9.89
N MET A 403 -7.56 -9.55 -8.68
CA MET A 403 -7.87 -8.77 -7.49
C MET A 403 -6.70 -7.84 -7.09
N MET A 404 -5.46 -8.34 -7.12
CA MET A 404 -4.28 -7.53 -6.86
C MET A 404 -4.18 -6.39 -7.90
N ALA A 405 -4.40 -6.70 -9.18
CA ALA A 405 -4.35 -5.74 -10.27
C ALA A 405 -5.45 -4.68 -10.12
N ARG A 406 -6.68 -5.08 -9.77
CA ARG A 406 -7.82 -4.20 -9.43
C ARG A 406 -7.42 -3.22 -8.34
N THR A 407 -6.91 -3.75 -7.23
CA THR A 407 -6.51 -2.93 -6.07
C THR A 407 -5.45 -1.91 -6.46
N TYR A 408 -4.40 -2.32 -7.17
CA TYR A 408 -3.38 -1.37 -7.63
C TYR A 408 -3.97 -0.31 -8.58
N THR A 409 -4.82 -0.70 -9.54
CA THR A 409 -5.39 0.27 -10.48
C THR A 409 -6.25 1.33 -9.78
N ASP A 410 -7.02 0.92 -8.77
CA ASP A 410 -7.84 1.82 -7.94
C ASP A 410 -6.93 2.77 -7.14
N VAL A 411 -5.91 2.25 -6.44
CA VAL A 411 -4.94 3.05 -5.67
C VAL A 411 -4.15 4.02 -6.56
N SER A 412 -3.74 3.57 -7.73
CA SER A 412 -2.94 4.36 -8.66
C SER A 412 -3.71 5.56 -9.20
N ASN A 413 -5.00 5.37 -9.52
CA ASN A 413 -5.90 6.44 -9.93
C ASN A 413 -6.15 7.44 -8.82
N ASP A 414 -6.51 6.95 -7.63
CA ASP A 414 -7.00 7.83 -6.56
C ASP A 414 -5.88 8.58 -5.82
N HIS A 415 -4.65 8.04 -5.83
CA HIS A 415 -3.59 8.49 -4.91
C HIS A 415 -2.22 8.68 -5.54
N MET A 416 -2.00 8.35 -6.82
CA MET A 416 -0.64 8.35 -7.39
C MET A 416 -0.49 9.21 -8.65
N ILE A 417 -1.21 8.88 -9.74
CA ILE A 417 -0.96 9.47 -11.07
C ILE A 417 -1.22 10.98 -11.09
N ASP A 418 -2.30 11.44 -10.48
CA ASP A 418 -2.63 12.87 -10.45
C ASP A 418 -1.75 13.62 -9.43
N GLN A 419 -1.50 13.02 -8.28
CA GLN A 419 -0.69 13.63 -7.23
C GLN A 419 0.75 13.85 -7.69
N ILE A 420 1.37 12.88 -8.36
CA ILE A 420 2.77 13.05 -8.83
C ILE A 420 2.91 14.17 -9.86
N ASN A 421 1.86 14.44 -10.63
CA ASN A 421 1.83 15.58 -11.55
C ASN A 421 1.73 16.92 -10.82
N GLN A 422 0.88 17.00 -9.81
CA GLN A 422 0.69 18.19 -9.00
C GLN A 422 1.95 18.54 -8.19
N ASN A 423 2.70 17.52 -7.75
CA ASN A 423 3.88 17.70 -6.92
C ASN A 423 4.98 18.58 -7.57
N LYS A 424 5.06 18.60 -8.91
CA LYS A 424 6.07 19.37 -9.65
C LYS A 424 6.04 20.87 -9.30
N ALA A 425 4.87 21.41 -8.98
CA ALA A 425 4.69 22.81 -8.58
C ALA A 425 5.34 23.14 -7.21
N TYR A 426 5.64 22.15 -6.37
CA TYR A 426 6.29 22.39 -5.08
C TYR A 426 7.71 22.95 -5.22
N LEU A 427 8.39 22.69 -6.34
CA LEU A 427 9.72 23.23 -6.62
C LEU A 427 9.73 24.77 -6.77
N ASP A 428 8.56 25.36 -7.08
CA ASP A 428 8.40 26.79 -7.32
C ASP A 428 8.05 27.59 -6.06
N ILE A 429 7.93 26.94 -4.89
CA ILE A 429 7.66 27.63 -3.63
C ILE A 429 8.84 28.51 -3.22
N THR A 430 8.60 29.81 -3.11
CA THR A 430 9.63 30.81 -2.77
C THR A 430 9.66 31.19 -1.30
N ILE A 431 8.54 31.06 -0.57
CA ILE A 431 8.39 31.53 0.83
C ILE A 431 8.33 30.38 1.84
N GLU A 432 9.03 30.52 2.97
CA GLU A 432 9.17 29.45 3.97
C GLU A 432 7.85 29.07 4.65
N SER A 433 6.96 30.04 4.89
CA SER A 433 5.64 29.78 5.47
C SER A 433 4.77 28.89 4.58
N ALA A 434 4.89 29.00 3.26
CA ALA A 434 4.18 28.14 2.32
C ALA A 434 4.81 26.74 2.25
N ARG A 435 6.14 26.61 2.41
CA ARG A 435 6.80 25.29 2.52
C ARG A 435 6.32 24.54 3.74
N ALA A 436 6.34 25.18 4.91
CA ALA A 436 5.87 24.61 6.17
C ALA A 436 4.38 24.20 6.08
N LYS A 437 3.54 25.03 5.45
CA LYS A 437 2.13 24.68 5.19
C LYS A 437 2.00 23.45 4.28
N SER A 438 2.77 23.40 3.20
CA SER A 438 2.73 22.29 2.23
C SER A 438 3.20 20.99 2.85
N GLN A 439 4.30 21.00 3.61
CA GLN A 439 4.78 19.82 4.34
C GLN A 439 3.74 19.26 5.30
N ARG A 440 3.07 20.12 6.08
CA ARG A 440 1.99 19.69 6.99
C ARG A 440 0.83 19.06 6.23
N GLN A 441 0.38 19.68 5.15
CA GLN A 441 -0.71 19.16 4.33
C GLN A 441 -0.36 17.80 3.69
N LEU A 442 0.87 17.65 3.19
CA LEU A 442 1.36 16.38 2.65
C LEU A 442 1.33 15.27 3.70
N TRP A 443 1.81 15.52 4.91
CA TRP A 443 1.75 14.55 6.01
C TRP A 443 0.33 14.16 6.40
N GLN A 444 -0.58 15.14 6.51
CA GLN A 444 -1.98 14.86 6.84
C GLN A 444 -2.66 14.03 5.76
N ASN A 445 -2.46 14.39 4.49
CA ASN A 445 -3.03 13.69 3.36
C ASN A 445 -2.50 12.26 3.27
N LEU A 446 -1.19 12.05 3.44
CA LEU A 446 -0.58 10.73 3.39
C LEU A 446 -1.24 9.77 4.37
N LEU A 447 -1.42 10.18 5.63
CA LEU A 447 -1.99 9.28 6.64
C LEU A 447 -3.42 8.85 6.29
N SER A 448 -4.26 9.80 5.83
CA SER A 448 -5.61 9.48 5.38
C SER A 448 -5.60 8.57 4.13
N GLN A 449 -4.68 8.80 3.19
CA GLN A 449 -4.50 7.94 2.02
C GLN A 449 -4.09 6.52 2.41
N LEU A 450 -3.10 6.37 3.30
CA LEU A 450 -2.60 5.05 3.72
C LEU A 450 -3.68 4.22 4.40
N ILE A 451 -4.53 4.83 5.24
CA ILE A 451 -5.67 4.13 5.84
C ILE A 451 -6.66 3.67 4.78
N ASN A 452 -7.03 4.56 3.84
CA ASN A 452 -7.96 4.20 2.79
C ASN A 452 -7.43 3.06 1.91
N VAL A 453 -6.14 3.10 1.59
CA VAL A 453 -5.45 2.08 0.79
C VAL A 453 -5.34 0.75 1.55
N ALA A 454 -4.94 0.78 2.82
CA ALA A 454 -4.87 -0.42 3.66
C ALA A 454 -6.25 -1.07 3.81
N ARG A 455 -7.30 -0.26 4.07
CA ARG A 455 -8.68 -0.73 4.15
C ARG A 455 -9.14 -1.34 2.84
N LEU A 456 -8.85 -0.70 1.71
CA LEU A 456 -9.19 -1.21 0.39
C LEU A 456 -8.50 -2.56 0.12
N ALA A 457 -7.19 -2.67 0.40
CA ALA A 457 -6.44 -3.92 0.21
C ALA A 457 -7.01 -5.05 1.07
N GLN A 458 -7.29 -4.78 2.34
CA GLN A 458 -7.89 -5.73 3.27
C GLN A 458 -9.30 -6.15 2.84
N GLU A 459 -10.15 -5.19 2.43
CA GLU A 459 -11.50 -5.46 1.92
C GLU A 459 -11.46 -6.38 0.70
N ARG A 460 -10.55 -6.10 -0.25
CA ARG A 460 -10.37 -6.91 -1.46
C ARG A 460 -9.88 -8.31 -1.14
N ASN A 461 -8.94 -8.46 -0.21
CA ASN A 461 -8.46 -9.77 0.19
C ASN A 461 -9.53 -10.61 0.92
N ASN A 462 -10.36 -9.97 1.75
CA ASN A 462 -11.52 -10.62 2.36
C ASN A 462 -12.53 -11.09 1.30
N GLN A 463 -12.82 -10.23 0.31
CA GLN A 463 -13.67 -10.58 -0.84
C GLN A 463 -13.11 -11.76 -1.64
N PHE A 464 -11.79 -11.82 -1.84
CA PHE A 464 -11.13 -12.95 -2.48
C PHE A 464 -11.33 -14.23 -1.68
N SER A 465 -11.11 -14.20 -0.36
CA SER A 465 -11.25 -15.38 0.50
C SER A 465 -12.68 -15.96 0.49
N GLU A 466 -13.69 -15.08 0.52
CA GLU A 466 -15.10 -15.47 0.41
C GLU A 466 -15.44 -16.02 -0.98
N THR A 467 -15.04 -15.28 -2.04
CA THR A 467 -15.32 -15.66 -3.43
C THR A 467 -14.63 -16.95 -3.82
N ASN A 468 -13.39 -17.16 -3.35
CA ASN A 468 -12.63 -18.38 -3.57
C ASN A 468 -13.36 -19.60 -2.98
N SER A 469 -13.87 -19.48 -1.76
CA SER A 469 -14.65 -20.55 -1.11
C SER A 469 -15.91 -20.90 -1.89
N ASN A 470 -16.63 -19.89 -2.38
CA ASN A 470 -17.83 -20.07 -3.20
C ASN A 470 -17.50 -20.70 -4.57
N ARG A 471 -16.41 -20.30 -5.21
CA ARG A 471 -15.97 -20.85 -6.49
C ARG A 471 -15.59 -22.33 -6.39
N HIS A 472 -14.96 -22.75 -5.29
CA HIS A 472 -14.70 -24.17 -5.04
C HIS A 472 -15.98 -24.99 -4.97
N ALA A 473 -17.00 -24.46 -4.29
CA ALA A 473 -18.31 -25.09 -4.22
C ALA A 473 -19.03 -25.10 -5.58
N GLU A 474 -18.89 -24.04 -6.39
CA GLU A 474 -19.43 -23.97 -7.75
C GLU A 474 -18.77 -25.02 -8.65
N TYR A 475 -17.44 -25.18 -8.59
CA TYR A 475 -16.76 -26.26 -9.32
C TYR A 475 -17.25 -27.63 -8.87
N ALA A 476 -17.31 -27.89 -7.56
CA ALA A 476 -17.84 -29.16 -7.05
C ALA A 476 -19.27 -29.45 -7.55
N THR A 477 -20.13 -28.43 -7.57
CA THR A 477 -21.51 -28.53 -8.07
C THR A 477 -21.57 -28.74 -9.58
N TYR A 478 -20.79 -27.97 -10.34
CA TYR A 478 -20.65 -28.14 -11.78
C TYR A 478 -20.22 -29.57 -12.08
N LEU A 479 -19.29 -30.11 -11.31
CA LEU A 479 -18.76 -31.46 -11.47
C LEU A 479 -19.78 -32.54 -11.10
N ASP A 480 -20.56 -32.37 -10.04
CA ASP A 480 -21.64 -33.31 -9.72
C ASP A 480 -22.70 -33.35 -10.82
N VAL A 481 -23.05 -32.20 -11.40
CA VAL A 481 -23.97 -32.12 -12.55
C VAL A 481 -23.34 -32.71 -13.82
N VAL A 482 -22.02 -32.52 -14.00
CA VAL A 482 -21.29 -32.92 -15.21
C VAL A 482 -20.91 -34.40 -15.21
N LEU A 483 -20.63 -34.99 -14.04
CA LEU A 483 -20.19 -36.36 -13.85
C LEU A 483 -21.32 -37.30 -13.40
N GLY A 484 -22.37 -36.76 -12.76
CA GLY A 484 -23.54 -37.50 -12.31
C GLY A 484 -24.62 -37.72 -13.37
N ALA A 485 -24.49 -37.10 -14.55
CA ALA A 485 -25.39 -37.24 -15.70
C ALA A 485 -24.77 -38.08 -16.82
#